data_AF-A0A3B0YFX7-F1
#
_entry.id   AF-A0A3B0YFX7-F1
#
_cell.length_a   1.000
_cell.length_b   1.000
_cell.length_c   1.000
_cell.angle_alpha   90.00
_cell.angle_beta   90.00
_cell.angle_gamma   90.00
#
_symmetry.space_group_name_H-M   'P 1'
#
loop_
_entity.id
_entity.type
_entity.pdbx_description
1 polymer ?
#
loop_
_entity_poly.entity_id
_entity_poly.type
_entity_poly.pdbx_seq_one_letter_code
_entity_poly.pdbx_strand_id
1 'polypeptide(L)'
;MGFGEIVRRLLVLSIFFLFQTLSHASESFVVDDIRLQGLERIPDGTLLNYLPLKVGDTFDVSQSSYVIQALYKTGFFKDVKLLKD
;
A
#
# COMPACT_ATOMS: atom_id res chain seq x y z
N MET A 1 27.67 -23.18 -39.33
CA MET A 1 26.81 -22.86 -38.16
C MET A 1 25.89 -21.72 -38.56
N GLY A 2 24.57 -21.95 -38.56
CA GLY A 2 23.60 -21.14 -39.31
C GLY A 2 23.14 -19.87 -38.58
N PHE A 3 23.17 -18.75 -39.31
CA PHE A 3 22.71 -17.43 -38.88
C PHE A 3 21.26 -17.45 -38.33
N GLY A 4 20.40 -18.35 -38.82
CA GLY A 4 19.00 -18.49 -38.39
C GLY A 4 18.82 -19.02 -36.95
N GLU A 5 19.74 -19.85 -36.45
CA GLU A 5 19.70 -20.34 -35.06
C GLU A 5 20.05 -19.22 -34.06
N ILE A 6 20.92 -18.30 -34.48
CA ILE A 6 21.33 -17.11 -33.71
C ILE A 6 20.16 -16.12 -33.62
N VAL A 7 19.48 -15.86 -34.74
CA VAL A 7 18.29 -14.99 -34.77
C VAL A 7 17.16 -15.59 -33.95
N ARG A 8 16.90 -16.90 -34.03
CA ARG A 8 15.89 -17.57 -33.21
C ARG A 8 16.18 -17.47 -31.71
N ARG A 9 17.45 -17.65 -31.30
CA ARG A 9 17.88 -17.48 -29.91
C ARG A 9 17.72 -16.03 -29.43
N LEU A 10 18.09 -15.05 -30.26
CA LEU A 10 17.90 -13.62 -29.94
C LEU A 10 16.43 -13.24 -29.81
N LEU A 11 15.56 -13.78 -30.67
CA LEU A 11 14.11 -13.56 -30.59
C LEU A 11 13.51 -14.12 -29.30
N VAL A 12 13.90 -15.35 -28.92
CA VAL A 12 13.41 -15.99 -27.69
C VAL A 12 13.90 -15.25 -26.44
N LEU A 13 15.15 -14.78 -26.42
CA LEU A 13 15.70 -13.99 -25.31
C LEU A 13 15.03 -12.63 -25.18
N SER A 14 14.73 -11.97 -26.30
CA SER A 14 14.04 -10.67 -26.32
C SER A 14 12.62 -10.78 -25.76
N ILE A 15 11.89 -11.82 -26.17
CA ILE A 15 10.55 -12.12 -25.63
C ILE A 15 10.64 -12.38 -24.13
N PHE A 16 11.58 -13.21 -23.67
CA PHE A 16 11.73 -13.52 -22.23
C PHE A 16 12.03 -12.27 -21.38
N PHE A 17 12.77 -11.30 -21.92
CA PHE A 17 13.10 -10.04 -21.24
C PHE A 17 11.87 -9.12 -21.07
N LEU A 18 10.93 -9.16 -22.02
CA LEU A 18 9.67 -8.40 -21.96
C LEU A 18 8.70 -8.91 -20.88
N PHE A 19 8.81 -10.17 -20.45
CA PHE A 19 7.94 -10.72 -19.39
C PHE A 19 8.35 -10.33 -17.96
N GLN A 20 9.56 -9.80 -17.76
CA GLN A 20 10.09 -9.53 -16.41
C GLN A 20 9.64 -8.19 -15.80
N THR A 21 8.88 -7.37 -16.54
CA THR A 21 8.58 -5.97 -16.14
C THR A 21 7.35 -5.80 -15.25
N LEU A 22 6.65 -6.88 -14.88
CA LEU A 22 5.36 -6.79 -14.17
C LEU A 22 5.44 -6.95 -12.64
N SER A 23 6.64 -7.05 -12.05
CA SER A 23 6.76 -7.19 -10.58
C SER A 23 6.88 -5.82 -9.90
N HIS A 24 5.78 -5.06 -9.87
CA HIS A 24 5.65 -3.92 -8.96
C HIS A 24 5.19 -4.45 -7.59
N ALA A 25 6.16 -4.76 -6.71
CA ALA A 25 5.85 -5.08 -5.33
C ALA A 25 5.34 -3.81 -4.63
N SER A 26 4.07 -3.81 -4.23
CA SER A 26 3.54 -2.77 -3.36
C SER A 26 4.18 -2.91 -1.98
N GLU A 27 4.66 -1.81 -1.42
CA GLU A 27 5.37 -1.81 -0.14
C GLU A 27 4.36 -2.00 1.01
N SER A 28 4.24 -3.25 1.47
CA SER A 28 3.43 -3.59 2.64
C SER A 28 4.29 -3.65 3.91
N PHE A 29 3.73 -3.23 5.03
CA PHE A 29 4.40 -3.22 6.34
C PHE A 29 3.44 -3.64 7.46
N VAL A 30 3.99 -4.07 8.59
CA VAL A 30 3.19 -4.41 9.78
C VAL A 30 3.01 -3.15 10.62
N VAL A 31 1.78 -2.90 11.07
CA VAL A 31 1.45 -1.76 11.92
C VAL A 31 1.94 -2.03 13.35
N ASP A 32 2.93 -1.28 13.82
CA ASP A 32 3.45 -1.41 15.20
C ASP A 32 2.64 -0.59 16.21
N ASP A 33 2.32 0.65 15.86
CA ASP A 33 1.63 1.59 16.76
C ASP A 33 0.78 2.57 15.95
N ILE A 34 -0.34 3.02 16.54
CA ILE A 34 -1.29 3.93 15.89
C ILE A 34 -1.45 5.16 16.78
N ARG A 35 -1.00 6.31 16.29
CA ARG A 35 -1.10 7.59 17.01
C ARG A 35 -2.08 8.52 16.31
N LEU A 36 -2.97 9.10 17.09
CA LEU A 36 -3.92 10.11 16.63
C LEU A 36 -3.45 11.48 17.16
N GLN A 37 -3.34 12.47 16.28
CA GLN A 37 -2.95 13.84 16.62
C GLN A 37 -4.07 14.81 16.22
N GLY A 38 -4.38 15.79 17.09
CA GLY A 38 -5.41 16.81 16.82
C GLY A 38 -6.77 16.59 17.50
N LEU A 39 -6.85 15.70 18.49
CA LEU A 39 -8.06 15.38 19.24
C LEU A 39 -8.33 16.40 20.35
N GLU A 40 -8.91 17.55 19.98
CA GLU A 40 -9.22 18.60 20.98
C GLU A 40 -10.54 18.34 21.74
N ARG A 41 -11.39 17.38 21.29
CA ARG A 41 -12.75 17.18 21.83
C ARG A 41 -13.25 15.75 22.02
N ILE A 42 -12.49 14.70 21.68
CA ILE A 42 -12.93 13.29 21.83
C ILE A 42 -11.78 12.45 22.42
N PRO A 43 -12.01 11.67 23.50
CA PRO A 43 -10.98 10.81 24.08
C PRO A 43 -10.53 9.70 23.11
N ASP A 44 -9.22 9.44 23.08
CA ASP A 44 -8.52 8.58 22.10
C ASP A 44 -9.08 7.16 22.00
N GLY A 45 -9.59 6.60 23.11
CA GLY A 45 -10.02 5.20 23.19
C GLY A 45 -11.26 4.85 22.36
N THR A 46 -12.07 5.82 21.95
CA THR A 46 -13.33 5.55 21.23
C THR A 46 -13.12 5.49 19.72
N LEU A 47 -12.14 6.22 19.18
CA LEU A 47 -11.98 6.41 17.73
C LEU A 47 -11.25 5.25 17.04
N LEU A 48 -10.39 4.53 17.76
CA LEU A 48 -9.75 3.30 17.27
C LEU A 48 -10.79 2.25 16.83
N ASN A 49 -12.01 2.27 17.39
CA ASN A 49 -13.09 1.39 16.95
C ASN A 49 -13.62 1.69 15.53
N TYR A 50 -13.40 2.91 15.05
CA TYR A 50 -13.81 3.33 13.71
C TYR A 50 -12.67 3.29 12.69
N LEU A 51 -11.44 3.06 13.14
CA LEU A 51 -10.31 2.82 12.27
C LEU A 51 -10.38 1.37 11.78
N PRO A 52 -10.49 1.13 10.46
CA PRO A 52 -10.48 -0.23 9.89
C PRO A 52 -9.04 -0.78 9.83
N LEU A 53 -8.26 -0.57 10.88
CA LEU A 53 -6.86 -0.96 11.01
C LEU A 53 -6.54 -1.25 12.47
N LYS A 54 -5.76 -2.28 12.74
CA LYS A 54 -5.30 -2.62 14.08
C LYS A 54 -3.78 -2.75 14.11
N VAL A 55 -3.22 -2.59 15.31
CA VAL A 55 -1.83 -2.96 15.57
C VAL A 55 -1.65 -4.45 15.29
N GLY A 56 -0.60 -4.78 14.54
CA GLY A 56 -0.30 -6.12 14.05
C GLY A 56 -0.88 -6.46 12.68
N ASP A 57 -1.75 -5.62 12.09
CA ASP A 57 -2.23 -5.84 10.73
C ASP A 57 -1.12 -5.54 9.71
N THR A 58 -1.12 -6.28 8.60
CA THR A 58 -0.33 -5.93 7.42
C THR A 58 -1.07 -4.86 6.64
N PHE A 59 -0.44 -3.70 6.52
CA PHE A 59 -0.98 -2.54 5.82
C PHE A 59 -0.16 -2.24 4.58
N ASP A 60 -0.86 -1.90 3.50
CA ASP A 60 -0.26 -1.53 2.23
C ASP A 60 -0.61 -0.09 1.87
N VAL A 61 0.32 0.63 1.22
CA VAL A 61 0.12 2.04 0.84
C VAL A 61 -1.13 2.21 -0.04
N SER A 62 -1.48 1.24 -0.87
CA SER A 62 -2.72 1.26 -1.67
C SER A 62 -4.00 1.28 -0.82
N GLN A 63 -3.96 0.76 0.41
CA GLN A 63 -5.08 0.74 1.34
C GLN A 63 -5.27 2.08 2.08
N SER A 64 -4.29 2.98 2.04
CA SER A 64 -4.34 4.29 2.71
C SER A 64 -5.57 5.10 2.33
N SER A 65 -5.90 5.15 1.04
CA SER A 65 -7.06 5.90 0.54
C SER A 65 -8.37 5.37 1.11
N TYR A 66 -8.48 4.05 1.27
CA TYR A 66 -9.67 3.41 1.84
C TYR A 66 -9.84 3.75 3.33
N VAL A 67 -8.75 3.65 4.10
CA VAL A 67 -8.75 3.96 5.54
C VAL A 67 -9.11 5.43 5.77
N ILE A 68 -8.47 6.34 5.05
CA ILE A 68 -8.75 7.78 5.11
C ILE A 68 -10.23 8.04 4.82
N GLN A 69 -10.77 7.45 3.75
CA GLN A 69 -12.17 7.63 3.38
C GLN A 69 -13.14 7.08 4.44
N ALA A 70 -12.83 5.94 5.05
CA ALA A 70 -13.63 5.37 6.13
C ALA A 70 -13.70 6.31 7.33
N LEU A 71 -12.58 6.93 7.71
CA LEU A 71 -12.54 7.93 8.78
C LEU A 71 -13.33 9.19 8.44
N TYR A 72 -13.21 9.71 7.21
CA TYR A 72 -14.02 10.87 6.78
C TYR A 72 -15.52 10.62 6.83
N LYS A 73 -15.96 9.39 6.49
CA LYS A 73 -17.39 9.01 6.55
C LYS A 73 -17.97 9.07 7.96
N THR A 74 -17.14 9.04 9.01
CA THR A 74 -17.61 9.21 10.40
C THR A 74 -18.03 10.64 10.71
N GLY A 75 -17.55 11.63 9.95
CA GLY A 75 -17.80 13.06 10.19
C GLY A 75 -16.99 13.65 11.34
N PHE A 76 -16.10 12.89 11.99
CA PHE A 76 -15.30 13.38 13.13
C PHE A 76 -14.05 14.17 12.72
N PHE A 77 -13.58 13.99 11.47
CA PHE A 77 -12.30 14.53 11.02
C PHE A 77 -12.49 15.50 9.86
N LYS A 78 -11.81 16.65 9.95
CA LYS A 78 -11.70 17.64 8.86
C LYS A 78 -10.51 17.34 7.94
N ASP A 79 -9.40 16.85 8.51
CA ASP A 79 -8.18 16.49 7.79
C ASP A 79 -7.62 15.18 8.37
N VAL A 80 -7.26 14.22 7.51
CA VAL A 80 -6.68 12.94 7.91
C VAL A 80 -5.44 12.67 7.07
N LYS A 81 -4.31 12.41 7.73
CA LYS A 81 -3.05 12.05 7.09
C LYS A 81 -2.48 10.79 7.73
N LEU A 82 -2.00 9.89 6.88
CA LEU A 82 -1.25 8.72 7.29
C LEU A 82 0.24 9.03 7.09
N LEU A 83 1.01 8.90 8.16
CA LEU A 83 2.45 9.11 8.16
C LEU A 83 3.10 7.79 8.54
N LYS A 84 4.14 7.41 7.81
CA LYS A 84 5.03 6.29 8.11
C LYS A 84 6.39 6.91 8.46
N ASP A 85 6.88 6.62 9.66
CA ASP A 85 8.23 6.93 10.14
C ASP A 85 9.06 5.64 10.21
#